data_AF-A0A9D8H7F1-F1
#
_entry.id   AF-A0A9D8H7F1-F1
#
_cell.length_a   1.000
_cell.length_b   1.000
_cell.length_c   1.000
_cell.angle_alpha   90.00
_cell.angle_beta   90.00
_cell.angle_gamma   90.00
#
_symmetry.space_group_name_H-M   'P 1'
#
loop_
_entity.id
_entity.type
_entity.pdbx_description
1 polymer ?
#
loop_
_entity_poly.entity_id
_entity_poly.type
_entity_poly.pdbx_seq_one_letter_code
_entity_poly.pdbx_strand_id
1 'polypeptide(L)'
;MSKRSAPASRGTNASPRSERQASGSPPSNPEAKGISAARYADLTVTSHRVVRRGSVELPKIISVDDHVVEPAHVWQTWLPAKHREKGPRVERKKWGAFKLLKGAKYDMSEDPDGQWGDAWIYEDQLIYVQKKFVAIPQEATPDGDVSKFDKTKMTMTACTYDDMRPGCFDAKERKKDFEIAWVDGSLPFPTFPRFCGQTFMEADDRELALACVQAYNDWMVEEWCDPSIGLNIPLCIMPLWDPQLAAVEIKRNADRGVRAVCFSELPTKLDLPSVHSGHWDPMFQVCNDTGTTVCMHVGSSSTDPFSSKDAPPGVGSMVGFNNSMASLGDYLFGGIMHRFPKLKIAYSEGQIGWLPYALERADTVWEEHNAWQHSKRLCPEPPSTYYYDRVFGCFTWDRHGVRSLDEVGENNICFETDYPHTDTTWPNTKAYCEKMLEGVTEEQAYKIVRGNAITMLELDRV
;
A
#
# COMPACT_ATOMS: atom_id res chain seq x y z
N MET A 1 -50.91 33.46 4.65
CA MET A 1 -51.54 34.73 4.22
C MET A 1 -50.77 35.90 4.82
N SER A 2 -50.63 37.04 4.09
CA SER A 2 -50.18 38.41 4.52
C SER A 2 -48.91 38.56 5.42
N LYS A 3 -47.80 39.22 5.05
CA LYS A 3 -47.58 40.70 4.82
C LYS A 3 -48.12 41.53 6.00
N ARG A 4 -47.40 42.40 6.74
CA ARG A 4 -46.40 43.50 6.51
C ARG A 4 -45.69 43.80 7.87
N SER A 5 -44.69 44.67 8.09
CA SER A 5 -43.73 45.49 7.29
C SER A 5 -42.65 46.10 8.21
N ALA A 6 -41.51 46.58 7.69
CA ALA A 6 -40.50 47.38 8.41
C ALA A 6 -40.88 48.87 8.56
N PRO A 7 -40.12 49.68 9.32
CA PRO A 7 -39.20 50.63 8.65
C PRO A 7 -37.81 50.78 9.34
N ALA A 8 -36.93 51.59 8.74
CA ALA A 8 -35.49 51.70 9.06
C ALA A 8 -35.00 53.14 9.30
N SER A 9 -33.84 53.33 9.95
CA SER A 9 -32.84 54.42 9.75
C SER A 9 -31.72 54.33 10.80
N ARG A 10 -30.52 54.94 10.72
CA ARG A 10 -29.60 55.41 9.65
C ARG A 10 -28.24 55.75 10.32
N GLY A 11 -27.14 55.81 9.55
CA GLY A 11 -25.83 56.34 10.02
C GLY A 11 -24.69 55.34 9.76
N THR A 12 -23.97 55.27 8.64
CA THR A 12 -23.17 56.27 7.89
C THR A 12 -22.03 56.93 8.67
N ASN A 13 -20.78 56.52 8.38
CA ASN A 13 -19.77 57.43 7.84
C ASN A 13 -18.60 56.66 7.22
N ALA A 14 -17.96 57.24 6.21
CA ALA A 14 -16.89 56.64 5.43
C ALA A 14 -15.82 57.67 5.02
N SER A 15 -14.56 57.19 4.88
CA SER A 15 -13.49 57.77 4.05
C SER A 15 -12.90 59.13 4.51
N PRO A 16 -11.81 59.66 3.90
CA PRO A 16 -10.96 59.14 2.81
C PRO A 16 -9.42 59.24 3.03
N ARG A 17 -8.65 58.95 1.95
CA ARG A 17 -7.22 59.30 1.66
C ARG A 17 -6.12 58.36 2.20
N SER A 18 -5.01 58.12 1.48
CA SER A 18 -4.59 58.58 0.13
C SER A 18 -3.54 57.64 -0.49
N GLU A 19 -3.44 57.66 -1.82
CA GLU A 19 -2.33 57.06 -2.58
C GLU A 19 -0.95 57.61 -2.17
N ARG A 20 0.07 56.77 -2.22
CA ARG A 20 1.45 57.14 -2.58
C ARG A 20 2.18 55.92 -3.14
N GLN A 21 2.71 56.06 -4.35
CA GLN A 21 3.73 55.14 -4.88
C GLN A 21 5.03 55.30 -4.08
N ALA A 22 5.69 54.18 -3.78
CA ALA A 22 7.12 54.17 -3.46
C ALA A 22 7.72 52.84 -3.93
N SER A 23 8.62 52.92 -4.90
CA SER A 23 9.46 51.81 -5.35
C SER A 23 10.43 51.36 -4.25
N GLY A 24 10.56 50.06 -4.03
CA GLY A 24 11.54 49.50 -3.11
C GLY A 24 11.71 48.00 -3.30
N SER A 25 12.69 47.59 -4.10
CA SER A 25 13.09 46.18 -4.20
C SER A 25 13.67 45.71 -2.87
N PRO A 26 13.37 44.48 -2.39
CA PRO A 26 14.07 43.91 -1.24
C PRO A 26 15.55 43.67 -1.61
N PRO A 27 16.50 43.89 -0.68
CA PRO A 27 17.92 43.83 -0.98
C PRO A 27 18.38 42.39 -1.25
N SER A 28 19.09 42.20 -2.37
CA SER A 28 19.88 41.00 -2.63
C SER A 28 21.04 40.91 -1.64
N ASN A 29 21.13 39.81 -0.88
CA ASN A 29 22.28 39.52 -0.04
C ASN A 29 23.24 38.56 -0.77
N PRO A 30 24.42 39.00 -1.24
CA PRO A 30 25.44 38.12 -1.79
C PRO A 30 26.27 37.46 -0.67
N GLU A 31 27.09 36.47 -1.06
CA GLU A 31 28.06 35.73 -0.21
C GLU A 31 27.50 34.63 0.71
N ALA A 32 27.14 33.50 0.11
CA ALA A 32 27.31 32.18 0.73
C ALA A 32 28.54 31.48 0.08
N LYS A 33 29.75 31.82 0.53
CA LYS A 33 30.98 31.07 0.16
C LYS A 33 31.03 29.76 0.93
N GLY A 34 31.45 28.69 0.25
CA GLY A 34 31.24 27.32 0.71
C GLY A 34 31.97 26.95 2.01
N ILE A 35 31.31 26.11 2.81
CA ILE A 35 31.91 25.38 3.93
C ILE A 35 32.28 23.99 3.40
N SER A 36 33.56 23.63 3.47
CA SER A 36 34.06 22.37 2.92
C SER A 36 33.73 21.17 3.80
N ALA A 37 33.52 20.02 3.16
CA ALA A 37 33.26 18.74 3.83
C ALA A 37 34.54 18.17 4.48
N ALA A 38 34.91 18.66 5.66
CA ALA A 38 35.96 18.07 6.50
C ALA A 38 35.85 18.48 7.98
N ARG A 39 35.02 17.78 8.78
CA ARG A 39 35.13 17.60 10.25
C ARG A 39 33.94 16.80 10.83
N TYR A 40 33.90 15.50 10.55
CA TYR A 40 33.19 14.51 11.36
C TYR A 40 34.02 13.22 11.40
N ALA A 41 35.12 13.30 12.16
CA ALA A 41 36.06 12.20 12.38
C ALA A 41 36.68 12.36 13.77
N ASP A 42 35.92 11.98 14.81
CA ASP A 42 36.38 11.27 16.02
C ASP A 42 35.23 11.19 17.04
N LEU A 43 34.49 10.07 17.02
CA LEU A 43 33.84 9.52 18.20
C LEU A 43 34.08 8.01 18.16
N THR A 44 35.01 7.57 18.99
CA THR A 44 35.49 6.18 19.06
C THR A 44 34.44 5.28 19.70
N VAL A 45 33.76 4.48 18.87
CA VAL A 45 32.91 3.38 19.35
C VAL A 45 33.80 2.29 19.92
N THR A 46 33.54 1.89 21.17
CA THR A 46 34.19 0.74 21.81
C THR A 46 33.97 -0.53 21.01
N SER A 47 35.05 -1.25 20.71
CA SER A 47 35.05 -2.38 19.80
C SER A 47 34.32 -3.61 20.35
N HIS A 48 33.02 -3.68 20.13
CA HIS A 48 32.35 -4.98 20.09
C HIS A 48 32.93 -5.81 18.95
N ARG A 49 33.34 -7.03 19.28
CA ARG A 49 34.05 -7.95 18.40
C ARG A 49 33.13 -8.39 17.27
N VAL A 50 33.15 -7.67 16.14
CA VAL A 50 32.45 -8.05 14.90
C VAL A 50 33.00 -9.40 14.44
N VAL A 51 32.30 -10.47 14.80
CA VAL A 51 32.46 -11.76 14.15
C VAL A 51 31.96 -11.57 12.73
N ARG A 52 32.88 -11.50 11.77
CA ARG A 52 32.52 -11.65 10.35
C ARG A 52 31.94 -13.04 10.16
N ARG A 53 30.62 -13.15 10.28
CA ARG A 53 29.86 -14.27 9.73
C ARG A 53 30.07 -14.27 8.21
N GLY A 54 30.01 -15.45 7.59
CA GLY A 54 30.11 -15.57 6.13
C GLY A 54 28.97 -14.84 5.43
N SER A 55 29.09 -14.65 4.12
CA SER A 55 27.97 -14.24 3.29
C SER A 55 26.85 -15.29 3.38
N VAL A 56 25.68 -14.89 3.84
CA VAL A 56 24.47 -15.72 3.86
C VAL A 56 24.11 -16.09 2.41
N GLU A 57 23.94 -17.38 2.12
CA GLU A 57 23.39 -17.81 0.83
C GLU A 57 21.88 -17.54 0.83
N LEU A 58 21.46 -16.49 0.11
CA LEU A 58 20.07 -16.06 0.12
C LEU A 58 19.16 -17.01 -0.68
N PRO A 59 18.11 -17.60 -0.09
CA PRO A 59 17.12 -18.39 -0.83
C PRO A 59 16.34 -17.50 -1.81
N LYS A 60 15.54 -18.13 -2.68
CA LYS A 60 14.61 -17.37 -3.53
C LYS A 60 13.54 -16.69 -2.68
N ILE A 61 13.22 -15.46 -3.08
CA ILE A 61 12.42 -14.51 -2.31
C ILE A 61 10.94 -14.71 -2.63
N ILE A 62 10.11 -14.80 -1.60
CA ILE A 62 8.67 -14.60 -1.68
C ILE A 62 8.39 -13.16 -1.23
N SER A 63 8.12 -12.31 -2.20
CA SER A 63 7.68 -10.94 -2.01
C SER A 63 6.21 -10.95 -1.60
N VAL A 64 5.86 -10.39 -0.43
CA VAL A 64 4.45 -10.27 0.00
C VAL A 64 3.83 -8.90 -0.28
N ASP A 65 4.56 -8.04 -0.97
CA ASP A 65 4.04 -6.83 -1.58
C ASP A 65 4.71 -6.56 -2.93
N ASP A 66 3.86 -6.51 -3.95
CA ASP A 66 4.10 -6.15 -5.34
C ASP A 66 2.74 -5.72 -5.91
N HIS A 67 2.70 -5.19 -7.14
CA HIS A 67 1.48 -4.76 -7.80
C HIS A 67 1.28 -5.43 -9.15
N VAL A 68 0.02 -5.65 -9.53
CA VAL A 68 -0.33 -5.95 -10.92
C VAL A 68 -1.01 -4.73 -11.55
N VAL A 69 -0.51 -4.32 -12.71
CA VAL A 69 -1.25 -3.43 -13.59
C VAL A 69 -2.22 -4.31 -14.35
N GLU A 70 -3.52 -4.24 -14.04
CA GLU A 70 -4.48 -5.16 -14.61
C GLU A 70 -4.48 -5.08 -16.14
N PRO A 71 -4.44 -6.20 -16.88
CA PRO A 71 -4.56 -6.21 -18.33
C PRO A 71 -5.83 -5.50 -18.80
N ALA A 72 -5.74 -4.80 -19.93
CA ALA A 72 -6.87 -4.06 -20.49
C ALA A 72 -8.12 -4.93 -20.78
N HIS A 73 -7.95 -6.25 -20.93
CA HIS A 73 -9.03 -7.19 -21.24
C HIS A 73 -9.77 -7.76 -20.01
N VAL A 74 -9.28 -7.60 -18.77
CA VAL A 74 -9.79 -8.32 -17.59
C VAL A 74 -11.32 -8.31 -17.51
N TRP A 75 -11.93 -7.14 -17.33
CA TRP A 75 -13.39 -7.06 -17.19
C TRP A 75 -14.15 -7.30 -18.50
N GLN A 76 -13.53 -7.07 -19.66
CA GLN A 76 -14.16 -7.34 -20.96
C GLN A 76 -14.21 -8.86 -21.28
N THR A 77 -13.32 -9.65 -20.68
CA THR A 77 -13.31 -11.11 -20.75
C THR A 77 -14.15 -11.72 -19.63
N TRP A 78 -13.91 -11.33 -18.38
CA TRP A 78 -14.40 -12.02 -17.19
C TRP A 78 -15.77 -11.53 -16.68
N LEU A 79 -16.26 -10.35 -17.08
CA LEU A 79 -17.65 -9.98 -16.76
C LEU A 79 -18.67 -10.80 -17.57
N PRO A 80 -19.86 -11.09 -16.98
CA PRO A 80 -21.03 -11.51 -17.73
C PRO A 80 -21.38 -10.50 -18.84
N ALA A 81 -21.78 -10.99 -20.02
CA ALA A 81 -21.96 -10.15 -21.21
C ALA A 81 -22.88 -8.93 -20.98
N LYS A 82 -23.93 -9.06 -20.16
CA LYS A 82 -24.85 -7.97 -19.79
C LYS A 82 -24.21 -6.78 -19.07
N HIS A 83 -23.02 -6.96 -18.50
CA HIS A 83 -22.32 -5.95 -17.70
C HIS A 83 -21.16 -5.26 -18.46
N ARG A 84 -20.69 -5.82 -19.58
CA ARG A 84 -19.44 -5.39 -20.25
C ARG A 84 -19.46 -3.96 -20.80
N GLU A 85 -20.63 -3.46 -21.21
CA GLU A 85 -20.79 -2.11 -21.76
C GLU A 85 -20.47 -1.03 -20.72
N LYS A 86 -21.00 -1.18 -19.50
CA LYS A 86 -20.77 -0.26 -18.36
C LYS A 86 -19.57 -0.65 -17.48
N GLY A 87 -19.15 -1.90 -17.55
CA GLY A 87 -18.02 -2.43 -16.80
C GLY A 87 -16.68 -1.82 -17.24
N PRO A 88 -15.60 -2.07 -16.46
CA PRO A 88 -14.31 -1.44 -16.72
C PRO A 88 -13.79 -1.74 -18.13
N ARG A 89 -13.30 -0.69 -18.79
CA ARG A 89 -12.67 -0.73 -20.11
C ARG A 89 -11.52 0.26 -20.19
N VAL A 90 -10.52 -0.02 -21.03
CA VAL A 90 -9.42 0.91 -21.30
C VAL A 90 -9.71 1.75 -22.54
N GLU A 91 -9.57 3.06 -22.43
CA GLU A 91 -9.58 4.01 -23.53
C GLU A 91 -8.21 4.72 -23.62
N ARG A 92 -7.60 4.72 -24.80
CA ARG A 92 -6.33 5.43 -25.05
C ARG A 92 -6.61 6.88 -25.41
N LYS A 93 -6.08 7.81 -24.62
CA LYS A 93 -6.26 9.26 -24.80
C LYS A 93 -4.95 10.00 -24.61
N LYS A 94 -4.94 11.31 -24.84
CA LYS A 94 -3.80 12.16 -24.50
C LYS A 94 -4.08 12.98 -23.25
N TRP A 95 -3.07 13.12 -22.40
CA TRP A 95 -3.19 13.67 -21.05
C TRP A 95 -2.16 14.78 -20.82
N GLY A 96 -2.62 15.85 -20.19
CA GLY A 96 -1.75 16.93 -19.74
C GLY A 96 -0.87 16.51 -18.55
N ALA A 97 -0.11 17.46 -18.01
CA ALA A 97 0.65 17.22 -16.79
C ALA A 97 -0.28 16.93 -15.60
N PHE A 98 -0.03 15.83 -14.89
CA PHE A 98 -0.79 15.50 -13.69
C PHE A 98 -0.43 16.44 -12.53
N LYS A 99 -1.40 16.66 -11.64
CA LYS A 99 -1.18 17.40 -10.39
C LYS A 99 -1.65 16.55 -9.22
N LEU A 100 -0.73 16.27 -8.31
CA LEU A 100 -1.05 15.61 -7.04
C LEU A 100 -1.97 16.50 -6.21
N LEU A 101 -3.10 15.93 -5.81
CA LEU A 101 -4.07 16.47 -4.88
C LEU A 101 -3.94 15.70 -3.54
N LYS A 102 -4.78 16.03 -2.55
CA LYS A 102 -4.71 15.42 -1.22
C LYS A 102 -5.35 14.03 -1.18
N GLY A 103 -4.76 13.11 -0.43
CA GLY A 103 -5.26 11.74 -0.27
C GLY A 103 -4.94 10.88 -1.49
N ALA A 104 -3.70 10.95 -1.99
CA ALA A 104 -3.23 10.28 -3.22
C ALA A 104 -4.14 10.46 -4.45
N LYS A 105 -4.88 11.57 -4.55
CA LYS A 105 -5.73 11.89 -5.71
C LYS A 105 -4.93 12.64 -6.76
N TYR A 106 -5.28 12.49 -8.03
CA TYR A 106 -4.60 13.16 -9.15
C TYR A 106 -5.61 13.95 -9.99
N ASP A 107 -5.30 15.22 -10.25
CA ASP A 107 -5.96 15.99 -11.30
C ASP A 107 -5.38 15.51 -12.65
N MET A 108 -6.25 14.99 -13.51
CA MET A 108 -5.91 14.35 -14.78
C MET A 108 -6.85 14.90 -15.85
N SER A 109 -6.35 15.84 -16.65
CA SER A 109 -7.12 16.47 -17.74
C SER A 109 -6.67 15.93 -19.10
N GLU A 110 -7.63 15.65 -19.97
CA GLU A 110 -7.35 15.36 -21.38
C GLU A 110 -6.73 16.61 -22.05
N ASP A 111 -5.69 16.40 -22.86
CA ASP A 111 -4.94 17.46 -23.54
C ASP A 111 -4.55 16.99 -24.95
N PRO A 112 -5.04 17.60 -26.04
CA PRO A 112 -4.69 17.23 -27.41
C PRO A 112 -3.19 17.29 -27.74
N ASP A 113 -2.42 18.09 -27.00
CA ASP A 113 -0.97 18.23 -27.12
C ASP A 113 -0.20 17.44 -26.04
N GLY A 114 -0.93 16.75 -25.16
CA GLY A 114 -0.42 15.93 -24.06
C GLY A 114 0.19 14.58 -24.48
N GLN A 115 0.65 13.82 -23.48
CA GLN A 115 1.23 12.49 -23.64
C GLN A 115 0.13 11.43 -23.81
N TRP A 116 0.37 10.44 -24.68
CA TRP A 116 -0.52 9.28 -24.76
C TRP A 116 -0.54 8.52 -23.43
N GLY A 117 -1.73 8.10 -23.02
CA GLY A 117 -1.93 7.30 -21.83
C GLY A 117 -3.19 6.47 -21.90
N ASP A 118 -3.09 5.25 -21.38
CA ASP A 118 -4.21 4.34 -21.27
C ASP A 118 -4.97 4.60 -19.97
N ALA A 119 -6.29 4.75 -20.08
CA ALA A 119 -7.15 5.17 -18.99
C ALA A 119 -8.34 4.22 -18.81
N TRP A 120 -8.60 3.84 -17.57
CA TRP A 120 -9.74 3.03 -17.20
C TRP A 120 -11.00 3.89 -17.06
N ILE A 121 -12.01 3.53 -17.84
CA ILE A 121 -13.37 4.04 -17.78
C ILE A 121 -14.28 2.97 -17.16
N TYR A 122 -15.15 3.38 -16.24
CA TYR A 122 -16.13 2.51 -15.58
C TYR A 122 -17.37 3.34 -15.23
N GLU A 123 -18.57 2.79 -15.47
CA GLU A 123 -19.84 3.52 -15.39
C GLU A 123 -19.84 4.84 -16.19
N ASP A 124 -19.11 4.82 -17.32
CA ASP A 124 -18.85 5.97 -18.21
C ASP A 124 -18.10 7.16 -17.56
N GLN A 125 -17.46 6.92 -16.41
CA GLN A 125 -16.59 7.88 -15.72
C GLN A 125 -15.12 7.50 -15.87
N LEU A 126 -14.25 8.51 -15.98
CA LEU A 126 -12.81 8.34 -15.87
C LEU A 126 -12.45 8.02 -14.41
N ILE A 127 -11.89 6.83 -14.17
CA ILE A 127 -11.46 6.42 -12.83
C ILE A 127 -9.95 6.61 -12.63
N TYR A 128 -9.15 6.15 -13.60
CA TYR A 128 -7.71 6.03 -13.42
C TYR A 128 -6.97 6.14 -14.76
N VAL A 129 -5.86 6.86 -14.79
CA VAL A 129 -4.90 6.87 -15.91
C VAL A 129 -3.61 6.18 -15.45
N GLN A 130 -3.06 5.30 -16.29
CA GLN A 130 -1.78 4.62 -16.08
C GLN A 130 -0.62 5.64 -15.97
N LYS A 131 0.33 5.41 -15.05
CA LYS A 131 1.39 6.39 -14.70
C LYS A 131 2.77 5.76 -14.61
N LYS A 132 3.82 6.47 -15.06
CA LYS A 132 5.21 5.96 -15.10
C LYS A 132 5.88 5.68 -13.74
N PHE A 133 5.28 6.11 -12.63
CA PHE A 133 5.75 5.77 -11.27
C PHE A 133 5.01 4.58 -10.64
N VAL A 134 3.96 4.10 -11.30
CA VAL A 134 3.17 2.91 -10.91
C VAL A 134 3.52 1.70 -11.80
N ALA A 135 4.03 1.95 -12.99
CA ALA A 135 4.53 0.93 -13.90
C ALA A 135 5.89 1.35 -14.46
N ILE A 136 6.90 0.48 -14.35
CA ILE A 136 8.25 0.74 -14.87
C ILE A 136 8.16 1.04 -16.38
N PRO A 137 8.48 2.26 -16.83
CA PRO A 137 8.44 2.59 -18.25
C PRO A 137 9.63 1.94 -18.97
N GLN A 138 9.47 1.54 -20.23
CA GLN A 138 10.54 0.92 -21.01
C GLN A 138 11.80 1.81 -21.09
N GLU A 139 11.63 3.13 -21.15
CA GLU A 139 12.73 4.10 -21.13
C GLU A 139 13.55 4.12 -19.82
N ALA A 140 13.02 3.60 -18.70
CA ALA A 140 13.79 3.38 -17.48
C ALA A 140 14.82 2.24 -17.65
N THR A 141 14.64 1.35 -18.63
CA THR A 141 15.60 0.29 -18.99
C THR A 141 16.01 0.46 -20.45
N PRO A 142 16.87 1.45 -20.78
CA PRO A 142 17.20 1.78 -22.16
C PRO A 142 17.78 0.57 -22.92
N ASP A 143 17.35 0.39 -24.16
CA ASP A 143 17.64 -0.79 -25.00
C ASP A 143 17.19 -2.14 -24.40
N GLY A 144 16.30 -2.12 -23.39
CA GLY A 144 15.91 -3.29 -22.59
C GLY A 144 16.93 -3.67 -21.50
N ASP A 145 18.03 -2.93 -21.37
CA ASP A 145 19.14 -3.22 -20.46
C ASP A 145 18.78 -2.87 -19.01
N VAL A 146 18.40 -3.89 -18.24
CA VAL A 146 18.04 -3.75 -16.82
C VAL A 146 19.21 -3.31 -15.94
N SER A 147 20.47 -3.49 -16.37
CA SER A 147 21.62 -2.99 -15.61
C SER A 147 21.73 -1.47 -15.60
N LYS A 148 21.03 -0.80 -16.53
CA LYS A 148 20.92 0.66 -16.66
C LYS A 148 19.62 1.21 -16.07
N PHE A 149 18.97 0.48 -15.16
CA PHE A 149 17.67 0.89 -14.60
C PHE A 149 17.72 2.29 -13.96
N ASP A 150 17.01 3.24 -14.57
CA ASP A 150 16.99 4.66 -14.22
C ASP A 150 15.63 5.08 -13.68
N LYS A 151 15.49 5.05 -12.34
CA LYS A 151 14.30 5.53 -11.63
C LYS A 151 13.96 7.01 -11.91
N THR A 152 14.87 7.84 -12.46
CA THR A 152 14.52 9.23 -12.83
C THR A 152 13.53 9.33 -13.99
N LYS A 153 13.27 8.23 -14.71
CA LYS A 153 12.21 8.14 -15.72
C LYS A 153 10.82 7.82 -15.13
N MET A 154 10.77 7.28 -13.91
CA MET A 154 9.54 6.90 -13.22
C MET A 154 8.83 8.14 -12.66
N THR A 155 8.18 8.88 -13.55
CA THR A 155 7.64 10.22 -13.30
C THR A 155 6.12 10.24 -13.18
N MET A 156 5.58 11.32 -12.63
CA MET A 156 4.13 11.54 -12.51
C MET A 156 3.51 12.03 -13.83
N THR A 157 3.69 11.25 -14.90
CA THR A 157 3.06 11.47 -16.21
C THR A 157 2.34 10.21 -16.68
N ALA A 158 1.47 10.37 -17.67
CA ALA A 158 0.74 9.27 -18.28
C ALA A 158 1.69 8.27 -18.97
N CYS A 159 1.25 7.03 -19.08
CA CYS A 159 1.85 6.02 -19.95
C CYS A 159 0.77 5.10 -20.56
N THR A 160 1.13 4.43 -21.64
CA THR A 160 0.34 3.35 -22.25
C THR A 160 0.87 1.98 -21.81
N TYR A 161 0.10 0.91 -22.06
CA TYR A 161 0.61 -0.47 -21.94
C TYR A 161 1.84 -0.72 -22.85
N ASP A 162 1.96 0.01 -23.97
CA ASP A 162 3.12 -0.07 -24.87
C ASP A 162 4.35 0.68 -24.30
N ASP A 163 4.15 1.66 -23.42
CA ASP A 163 5.24 2.44 -22.80
C ASP A 163 5.83 1.77 -21.56
N MET A 164 5.14 0.80 -20.94
CA MET A 164 5.59 0.11 -19.72
C MET A 164 6.23 -1.25 -20.02
N ARG A 165 7.08 -1.74 -19.10
CA ARG A 165 7.65 -3.09 -19.20
C ARG A 165 6.52 -4.13 -19.18
N PRO A 166 6.49 -5.11 -20.10
CA PRO A 166 5.43 -6.11 -20.16
C PRO A 166 5.18 -6.87 -18.85
N GLY A 167 6.19 -7.11 -18.01
CA GLY A 167 6.01 -7.78 -16.72
C GLY A 167 5.10 -7.04 -15.72
N CYS A 168 4.79 -5.76 -15.95
CA CYS A 168 3.80 -5.04 -15.17
C CYS A 168 2.38 -5.64 -15.32
N PHE A 169 2.06 -6.21 -16.49
CA PHE A 169 0.72 -6.64 -16.88
C PHE A 169 0.64 -8.00 -17.62
N ASP A 170 1.75 -8.67 -17.93
CA ASP A 170 1.78 -10.03 -18.49
C ASP A 170 2.52 -10.97 -17.53
N ALA A 171 1.85 -12.03 -17.07
CA ALA A 171 2.38 -12.97 -16.09
C ALA A 171 3.60 -13.79 -16.59
N LYS A 172 3.72 -14.03 -17.90
CA LYS A 172 4.86 -14.76 -18.50
C LYS A 172 6.09 -13.88 -18.62
N GLU A 173 5.90 -12.60 -18.94
CA GLU A 173 6.98 -11.62 -18.96
C GLU A 173 7.40 -11.23 -17.53
N ARG A 174 6.46 -11.14 -16.57
CA ARG A 174 6.72 -10.91 -15.14
C ARG A 174 7.66 -11.95 -14.56
N LYS A 175 7.53 -13.22 -14.97
CA LYS A 175 8.45 -14.29 -14.59
C LYS A 175 9.90 -13.98 -14.94
N LYS A 176 10.18 -13.39 -16.09
CA LYS A 176 11.56 -13.01 -16.48
C LYS A 176 12.10 -11.90 -15.60
N ASP A 177 11.26 -10.90 -15.28
CA ASP A 177 11.63 -9.81 -14.38
C ASP A 177 11.88 -10.33 -12.94
N PHE A 178 11.11 -11.31 -12.46
CA PHE A 178 11.34 -11.95 -11.16
C PHE A 178 12.52 -12.93 -11.13
N GLU A 179 12.82 -13.63 -12.23
CA GLU A 179 14.06 -14.41 -12.37
C GLU A 179 15.30 -13.52 -12.18
N ILE A 180 15.30 -12.31 -12.76
CA ILE A 180 16.34 -11.29 -12.59
C ILE A 180 16.44 -10.84 -11.12
N ALA A 181 15.31 -10.52 -10.48
CA ALA A 181 15.26 -10.02 -9.10
C ALA A 181 15.48 -11.10 -8.02
N TRP A 182 15.65 -12.38 -8.38
CA TRP A 182 15.76 -13.50 -7.42
C TRP A 182 14.46 -13.80 -6.64
N VAL A 183 13.32 -13.45 -7.22
CA VAL A 183 11.97 -13.70 -6.68
C VAL A 183 11.40 -15.00 -7.26
N ASP A 184 10.73 -15.81 -6.45
CA ASP A 184 9.96 -17.01 -6.85
C ASP A 184 8.54 -17.08 -6.24
N GLY A 185 8.13 -16.05 -5.50
CA GLY A 185 6.76 -15.83 -5.06
C GLY A 185 6.45 -14.33 -5.00
N SER A 186 5.26 -13.93 -5.40
CA SER A 186 4.82 -12.53 -5.41
C SER A 186 3.34 -12.47 -5.06
N LEU A 187 2.98 -11.63 -4.09
CA LEU A 187 1.60 -11.34 -3.72
C LEU A 187 1.19 -9.99 -4.35
N PRO A 188 0.44 -9.98 -5.47
CA PRO A 188 0.26 -8.76 -6.28
C PRO A 188 -1.02 -8.02 -5.89
N PHE A 189 -0.89 -6.85 -5.25
CA PHE A 189 -2.00 -5.95 -4.96
C PHE A 189 -2.59 -5.33 -6.25
N PRO A 190 -3.91 -5.06 -6.25
CA PRO A 190 -4.60 -4.38 -7.34
C PRO A 190 -4.14 -2.94 -7.59
N THR A 191 -4.15 -2.50 -8.85
CA THR A 191 -3.91 -1.11 -9.27
C THR A 191 -5.22 -0.36 -9.56
N PHE A 192 -5.97 -0.75 -10.60
CA PHE A 192 -7.23 -0.08 -10.98
C PHE A 192 -8.37 -0.23 -9.96
N PRO A 193 -8.60 -1.41 -9.36
CA PRO A 193 -9.56 -1.56 -8.26
C PRO A 193 -9.21 -0.72 -7.02
N ARG A 194 -7.97 -0.20 -6.96
CA ARG A 194 -7.24 0.27 -5.78
C ARG A 194 -7.02 -0.84 -4.75
N PHE A 195 -6.10 -0.59 -3.81
CA PHE A 195 -5.52 -1.56 -2.87
C PHE A 195 -6.46 -2.53 -2.15
N CYS A 196 -7.76 -2.24 -2.04
CA CYS A 196 -8.76 -3.18 -1.50
C CYS A 196 -10.13 -3.16 -2.21
N GLY A 197 -10.20 -2.72 -3.47
CA GLY A 197 -11.44 -2.72 -4.25
C GLY A 197 -12.32 -1.49 -4.04
N GLN A 198 -11.76 -0.38 -3.55
CA GLN A 198 -12.47 0.88 -3.29
C GLN A 198 -13.17 1.42 -4.55
N THR A 199 -12.63 1.16 -5.75
CA THR A 199 -13.25 1.52 -7.03
C THR A 199 -14.64 0.91 -7.23
N PHE A 200 -14.87 -0.32 -6.73
CA PHE A 200 -16.20 -0.95 -6.80
C PHE A 200 -17.07 -0.57 -5.59
N MET A 201 -16.47 -0.16 -4.47
CA MET A 201 -17.19 0.43 -3.34
C MET A 201 -17.79 1.80 -3.69
N GLU A 202 -17.11 2.60 -4.49
CA GLU A 202 -17.59 3.93 -4.92
C GLU A 202 -18.59 3.88 -6.11
N ALA A 203 -18.86 2.70 -6.66
CA ALA A 203 -19.79 2.49 -7.78
C ALA A 203 -21.27 2.80 -7.45
N ASP A 204 -22.02 3.28 -8.46
CA ASP A 204 -23.46 3.50 -8.38
C ASP A 204 -24.26 2.17 -8.53
N ASP A 205 -23.93 1.35 -9.52
CA ASP A 205 -24.57 0.04 -9.76
C ASP A 205 -23.91 -1.06 -8.92
N ARG A 206 -24.59 -1.45 -7.83
CA ARG A 206 -24.15 -2.50 -6.90
C ARG A 206 -24.16 -3.91 -7.49
N GLU A 207 -24.98 -4.19 -8.51
CA GLU A 207 -24.98 -5.49 -9.19
C GLU A 207 -23.75 -5.61 -10.09
N LEU A 208 -23.47 -4.54 -10.87
CA LEU A 208 -22.25 -4.42 -11.67
C LEU A 208 -21.00 -4.45 -10.81
N ALA A 209 -20.97 -3.73 -9.69
CA ALA A 209 -19.84 -3.68 -8.77
C ALA A 209 -19.50 -5.06 -8.18
N LEU A 210 -20.51 -5.83 -7.77
CA LEU A 210 -20.32 -7.20 -7.30
C LEU A 210 -19.76 -8.11 -8.41
N ALA A 211 -20.32 -8.00 -9.62
CA ALA A 211 -19.81 -8.74 -10.78
C ALA A 211 -18.36 -8.36 -11.13
N CYS A 212 -17.95 -7.10 -10.94
CA CYS A 212 -16.58 -6.65 -11.17
C CYS A 212 -15.58 -7.18 -10.13
N VAL A 213 -15.99 -7.29 -8.86
CA VAL A 213 -15.21 -7.95 -7.80
C VAL A 213 -15.02 -9.44 -8.12
N GLN A 214 -16.09 -10.13 -8.48
CA GLN A 214 -16.05 -11.56 -8.84
C GLN A 214 -15.18 -11.80 -10.08
N ALA A 215 -15.34 -10.99 -11.13
CA ALA A 215 -14.53 -11.06 -12.34
C ALA A 215 -13.03 -10.83 -12.09
N TYR A 216 -12.68 -9.90 -11.19
CA TYR A 216 -11.28 -9.71 -10.77
C TYR A 216 -10.73 -10.92 -10.02
N ASN A 217 -11.49 -11.47 -9.05
CA ASN A 217 -11.06 -12.64 -8.28
C ASN A 217 -11.00 -13.92 -9.13
N ASP A 218 -11.83 -14.03 -10.17
CA ASP A 218 -11.79 -15.14 -11.12
C ASP A 218 -10.55 -15.05 -12.00
N TRP A 219 -10.30 -13.88 -12.62
CA TRP A 219 -9.09 -13.58 -13.38
C TRP A 219 -7.80 -13.77 -12.57
N MET A 220 -7.74 -13.24 -11.34
CA MET A 220 -6.58 -13.31 -10.45
C MET A 220 -6.16 -14.78 -10.23
N VAL A 221 -7.13 -15.66 -9.96
CA VAL A 221 -6.85 -17.08 -9.72
C VAL A 221 -6.56 -17.82 -11.04
N GLU A 222 -7.42 -17.71 -12.05
CA GLU A 222 -7.41 -18.61 -13.22
C GLU A 222 -6.52 -18.15 -14.38
N GLU A 223 -6.25 -16.85 -14.49
CA GLU A 223 -5.44 -16.30 -15.60
C GLU A 223 -4.09 -15.75 -15.12
N TRP A 224 -4.07 -15.07 -13.97
CA TRP A 224 -2.86 -14.44 -13.44
C TRP A 224 -1.99 -15.40 -12.63
N CYS A 225 -2.61 -16.21 -11.75
CA CYS A 225 -1.91 -17.10 -10.83
C CYS A 225 -1.70 -18.52 -11.36
N ASP A 226 -2.74 -19.23 -11.80
CA ASP A 226 -2.63 -20.64 -12.21
C ASP A 226 -1.56 -20.89 -13.30
N PRO A 227 -1.48 -20.12 -14.40
CA PRO A 227 -0.46 -20.32 -15.44
C PRO A 227 0.98 -20.01 -14.99
N SER A 228 1.15 -19.35 -13.83
CA SER A 228 2.45 -18.94 -13.28
C SER A 228 3.18 -20.07 -12.54
N ILE A 229 2.50 -21.22 -12.32
CA ILE A 229 3.00 -22.37 -11.54
C ILE A 229 3.44 -21.92 -10.14
N GLY A 230 2.55 -21.17 -9.48
CA GLY A 230 2.72 -20.65 -8.13
C GLY A 230 3.49 -19.32 -8.01
N LEU A 231 4.23 -18.87 -9.03
CA LEU A 231 5.02 -17.63 -8.94
C LEU A 231 4.19 -16.43 -8.47
N ASN A 232 3.01 -16.21 -9.06
CA ASN A 232 2.04 -15.26 -8.57
C ASN A 232 1.13 -15.97 -7.55
N ILE A 233 1.02 -15.42 -6.35
CA ILE A 233 0.18 -15.92 -5.26
C ILE A 233 -1.15 -15.15 -5.29
N PRO A 234 -2.33 -15.80 -5.27
CA PRO A 234 -3.60 -15.08 -5.39
C PRO A 234 -3.86 -14.14 -4.22
N LEU A 235 -4.13 -12.86 -4.54
CA LEU A 235 -4.62 -11.85 -3.61
C LEU A 235 -5.97 -11.34 -4.13
N CYS A 236 -7.06 -11.67 -3.42
CA CYS A 236 -8.42 -11.32 -3.85
C CYS A 236 -8.92 -10.04 -3.17
N ILE A 237 -9.90 -9.37 -3.80
CA ILE A 237 -10.65 -8.24 -3.21
C ILE A 237 -12.04 -8.69 -2.75
N MET A 238 -12.73 -7.85 -1.98
CA MET A 238 -14.05 -8.14 -1.42
C MET A 238 -15.02 -6.96 -1.61
N PRO A 239 -16.35 -7.19 -1.68
CA PRO A 239 -17.35 -6.13 -1.72
C PRO A 239 -17.40 -5.36 -0.39
N LEU A 240 -16.65 -4.25 -0.29
CA LEU A 240 -16.50 -3.43 0.93
C LEU A 240 -17.81 -2.80 1.46
N TRP A 241 -18.92 -2.86 0.72
CA TRP A 241 -20.21 -2.30 1.14
C TRP A 241 -21.10 -3.28 1.91
N ASP A 242 -20.78 -4.58 1.92
CA ASP A 242 -21.58 -5.60 2.60
C ASP A 242 -20.67 -6.70 3.19
N PRO A 243 -20.56 -6.80 4.53
CA PRO A 243 -19.67 -7.76 5.19
C PRO A 243 -20.12 -9.22 5.03
N GLN A 244 -21.39 -9.48 4.70
CA GLN A 244 -21.90 -10.83 4.44
C GLN A 244 -21.57 -11.26 3.01
N LEU A 245 -21.72 -10.37 2.02
CA LEU A 245 -21.22 -10.64 0.67
C LEU A 245 -19.69 -10.80 0.66
N ALA A 246 -18.98 -10.01 1.48
CA ALA A 246 -17.55 -10.18 1.68
C ALA A 246 -17.21 -11.56 2.25
N ALA A 247 -17.93 -12.01 3.28
CA ALA A 247 -17.71 -13.33 3.86
C ALA A 247 -17.97 -14.48 2.86
N VAL A 248 -19.01 -14.37 2.02
CA VAL A 248 -19.31 -15.33 0.96
C VAL A 248 -18.21 -15.37 -0.10
N GLU A 249 -17.75 -14.22 -0.58
CA GLU A 249 -16.72 -14.13 -1.63
C GLU A 249 -15.33 -14.56 -1.12
N ILE A 250 -14.99 -14.23 0.14
CA ILE A 250 -13.77 -14.75 0.79
C ILE A 250 -13.83 -16.28 0.89
N LYS A 251 -14.96 -16.84 1.35
CA LYS A 251 -15.11 -18.31 1.40
C LYS A 251 -14.98 -18.95 0.02
N ARG A 252 -15.63 -18.38 -1.01
CA ARG A 252 -15.56 -18.88 -2.39
C ARG A 252 -14.12 -18.99 -2.88
N ASN A 253 -13.29 -17.98 -2.58
CA ASN A 253 -11.88 -17.98 -2.98
C ASN A 253 -11.01 -18.86 -2.06
N ALA A 254 -11.30 -18.94 -0.76
CA ALA A 254 -10.61 -19.85 0.14
C ALA A 254 -10.82 -21.34 -0.22
N ASP A 255 -12.02 -21.69 -0.69
CA ASP A 255 -12.35 -23.01 -1.23
C ASP A 255 -11.61 -23.30 -2.56
N ARG A 256 -11.16 -22.27 -3.28
CA ARG A 256 -10.26 -22.34 -4.46
C ARG A 256 -8.76 -22.35 -4.07
N GLY A 257 -8.43 -22.39 -2.77
CA GLY A 257 -7.06 -22.38 -2.26
C GLY A 257 -6.47 -21.00 -1.96
N VAL A 258 -7.22 -19.91 -2.12
CA VAL A 258 -6.74 -18.55 -1.82
C VAL A 258 -6.57 -18.36 -0.30
N ARG A 259 -5.48 -17.67 0.10
CA ARG A 259 -5.13 -17.42 1.51
C ARG A 259 -4.84 -15.96 1.83
N ALA A 260 -5.13 -15.04 0.91
CA ALA A 260 -5.04 -13.61 1.16
C ALA A 260 -6.27 -12.85 0.61
N VAL A 261 -6.74 -11.85 1.36
CA VAL A 261 -7.77 -10.89 0.92
C VAL A 261 -7.35 -9.47 1.28
N CYS A 262 -7.53 -8.53 0.35
CA CYS A 262 -7.29 -7.11 0.61
C CYS A 262 -8.36 -6.50 1.54
N PHE A 263 -7.93 -5.65 2.47
CA PHE A 263 -8.82 -4.81 3.26
C PHE A 263 -8.21 -3.42 3.50
N SER A 264 -9.00 -2.48 4.03
CA SER A 264 -8.52 -1.14 4.37
C SER A 264 -7.90 -1.12 5.76
N GLU A 265 -6.71 -0.52 5.89
CA GLU A 265 -6.05 -0.25 7.17
C GLU A 265 -6.92 0.58 8.13
N LEU A 266 -7.69 1.56 7.59
CA LEU A 266 -8.56 2.45 8.35
C LEU A 266 -9.91 2.65 7.63
N PRO A 267 -10.88 1.70 7.73
CA PRO A 267 -12.12 1.74 6.95
C PRO A 267 -12.98 2.99 7.20
N THR A 268 -12.87 3.64 8.36
CA THR A 268 -13.57 4.90 8.67
C THR A 268 -13.09 6.10 7.86
N LYS A 269 -11.95 5.99 7.16
CA LYS A 269 -11.48 6.99 6.18
C LYS A 269 -12.13 6.86 4.81
N LEU A 270 -12.75 5.70 4.55
CA LEU A 270 -13.57 5.39 3.38
C LEU A 270 -15.07 5.58 3.66
N ASP A 271 -15.44 6.28 4.74
CA ASP A 271 -16.80 6.40 5.28
C ASP A 271 -17.49 5.06 5.62
N LEU A 272 -16.72 3.97 5.77
CA LEU A 272 -17.21 2.65 6.18
C LEU A 272 -17.23 2.50 7.72
N PRO A 273 -18.01 1.55 8.28
CA PRO A 273 -18.02 1.28 9.72
C PRO A 273 -16.64 0.91 10.28
N SER A 274 -16.38 1.26 11.55
CA SER A 274 -15.13 0.90 12.22
C SER A 274 -15.04 -0.62 12.49
N VAL A 275 -13.82 -1.13 12.56
CA VAL A 275 -13.55 -2.54 12.93
C VAL A 275 -14.09 -2.90 14.32
N HIS A 276 -14.20 -1.90 15.21
CA HIS A 276 -14.76 -2.03 16.57
C HIS A 276 -16.27 -2.26 16.63
N SER A 277 -17.01 -1.97 15.56
CA SER A 277 -18.48 -1.91 15.58
C SER A 277 -19.18 -3.27 15.56
N GLY A 278 -18.42 -4.36 15.34
CA GLY A 278 -18.96 -5.69 15.06
C GLY A 278 -19.51 -5.86 13.63
N HIS A 279 -19.58 -4.79 12.83
CA HIS A 279 -20.05 -4.85 11.44
C HIS A 279 -19.23 -5.82 10.58
N TRP A 280 -17.91 -5.84 10.78
CA TRP A 280 -16.96 -6.67 10.03
C TRP A 280 -16.77 -8.08 10.61
N ASP A 281 -17.44 -8.42 11.71
CA ASP A 281 -17.33 -9.75 12.34
C ASP A 281 -17.57 -10.93 11.38
N PRO A 282 -18.50 -10.88 10.39
CA PRO A 282 -18.66 -11.97 9.42
C PRO A 282 -17.42 -12.18 8.54
N MET A 283 -16.74 -11.10 8.15
CA MET A 283 -15.49 -11.15 7.39
C MET A 283 -14.35 -11.71 8.25
N PHE A 284 -14.19 -11.21 9.48
CA PHE A 284 -13.17 -11.72 10.39
C PHE A 284 -13.40 -13.20 10.77
N GLN A 285 -14.66 -13.62 10.94
CA GLN A 285 -15.02 -15.00 11.22
C GLN A 285 -14.61 -15.94 10.08
N VAL A 286 -14.93 -15.61 8.81
CA VAL A 286 -14.52 -16.47 7.70
C VAL A 286 -12.99 -16.53 7.58
N CYS A 287 -12.29 -15.41 7.69
CA CYS A 287 -10.82 -15.38 7.62
C CYS A 287 -10.16 -16.22 8.73
N ASN A 288 -10.69 -16.16 9.95
CA ASN A 288 -10.29 -17.00 11.09
C ASN A 288 -10.54 -18.49 10.84
N ASP A 289 -11.61 -18.85 10.12
CA ASP A 289 -12.00 -20.24 9.89
C ASP A 289 -11.30 -20.85 8.67
N THR A 290 -10.98 -20.05 7.65
CA THR A 290 -10.32 -20.50 6.41
C THR A 290 -8.81 -20.34 6.41
N GLY A 291 -8.23 -19.67 7.42
CA GLY A 291 -6.81 -19.31 7.44
C GLY A 291 -6.45 -18.20 6.45
N THR A 292 -7.43 -17.47 5.92
CA THR A 292 -7.21 -16.35 4.99
C THR A 292 -6.67 -15.13 5.75
N THR A 293 -5.51 -14.64 5.36
CA THR A 293 -4.87 -13.45 5.92
C THR A 293 -5.51 -12.18 5.36
N VAL A 294 -5.78 -11.21 6.23
CA VAL A 294 -6.30 -9.89 5.86
C VAL A 294 -5.13 -8.96 5.58
N CYS A 295 -4.88 -8.68 4.31
CA CYS A 295 -3.76 -7.88 3.82
C CYS A 295 -4.18 -6.41 3.68
N MET A 296 -3.49 -5.52 4.39
CA MET A 296 -3.76 -4.08 4.44
C MET A 296 -2.54 -3.31 3.96
N HIS A 297 -2.67 -2.67 2.80
CA HIS A 297 -1.61 -1.86 2.19
C HIS A 297 -1.66 -0.42 2.72
N VAL A 298 -0.52 0.27 2.78
CA VAL A 298 -0.48 1.72 3.01
C VAL A 298 -1.33 2.44 1.96
N GLY A 299 -2.13 3.43 2.37
CA GLY A 299 -3.00 4.16 1.44
C GLY A 299 -4.26 3.39 1.02
N SER A 300 -4.47 2.15 1.50
CA SER A 300 -5.77 1.46 1.37
C SER A 300 -6.93 2.22 2.03
N SER A 301 -6.63 3.13 2.97
CA SER A 301 -7.55 4.11 3.54
C SER A 301 -7.91 5.29 2.62
N SER A 302 -7.30 5.41 1.43
CA SER A 302 -7.37 6.58 0.54
C SER A 302 -7.00 7.92 1.21
N THR A 303 -6.15 7.87 2.25
CA THR A 303 -5.69 9.07 2.98
C THR A 303 -4.21 9.03 3.30
N ASP A 304 -3.48 10.09 2.92
CA ASP A 304 -2.08 10.27 3.29
C ASP A 304 -1.97 10.89 4.70
N PRO A 305 -1.06 10.42 5.56
CA PRO A 305 -0.79 11.01 6.87
C PRO A 305 -0.04 12.34 6.77
N PHE A 306 -0.75 13.45 6.54
CA PHE A 306 -0.16 14.80 6.59
C PHE A 306 -0.32 15.50 7.95
N SER A 307 0.74 16.17 8.40
CA SER A 307 0.73 16.97 9.64
C SER A 307 -0.01 18.31 9.50
N SER A 308 -0.05 18.90 8.30
CA SER A 308 -0.73 20.18 8.03
C SER A 308 -1.23 20.25 6.59
N LYS A 309 -2.03 21.30 6.26
CA LYS A 309 -2.62 21.47 4.93
C LYS A 309 -1.60 21.87 3.85
N ASP A 310 -0.43 22.34 4.26
CA ASP A 310 0.64 22.93 3.47
C ASP A 310 1.96 22.15 3.57
N ALA A 311 1.96 21.02 4.28
CA ALA A 311 3.10 20.12 4.35
C ALA A 311 3.52 19.66 2.94
N PRO A 312 4.82 19.68 2.59
CA PRO A 312 5.28 19.19 1.29
C PRO A 312 5.07 17.67 1.17
N PRO A 313 4.88 17.12 -0.05
CA PRO A 313 4.51 15.71 -0.25
C PRO A 313 5.40 14.70 0.50
N GLY A 314 6.72 14.93 0.53
CA GLY A 314 7.68 14.06 1.23
C GLY A 314 7.48 13.97 2.75
N VAL A 315 6.70 14.85 3.38
CA VAL A 315 6.26 14.64 4.78
C VAL A 315 5.30 13.46 4.86
N GLY A 316 4.30 13.40 3.98
CA GLY A 316 3.34 12.31 3.92
C GLY A 316 4.02 10.97 3.63
N SER A 317 4.92 10.94 2.65
CA SER A 317 5.75 9.75 2.35
C SER A 317 6.59 9.31 3.55
N MET A 318 7.24 10.23 4.26
CA MET A 318 8.09 9.90 5.41
C MET A 318 7.31 9.27 6.57
N VAL A 319 6.05 9.66 6.77
CA VAL A 319 5.19 9.11 7.83
C VAL A 319 4.09 8.16 7.32
N GLY A 320 4.23 7.58 6.13
CA GLY A 320 3.22 6.70 5.50
C GLY A 320 2.73 5.58 6.43
N PHE A 321 3.66 4.97 7.17
CA PHE A 321 3.42 3.94 8.18
C PHE A 321 2.45 4.33 9.32
N ASN A 322 2.16 5.62 9.54
CA ASN A 322 1.30 6.07 10.64
C ASN A 322 -0.11 5.51 10.56
N ASN A 323 -0.65 5.27 9.36
CA ASN A 323 -1.97 4.67 9.22
C ASN A 323 -1.95 3.20 9.67
N SER A 324 -0.93 2.43 9.26
CA SER A 324 -0.68 1.05 9.69
C SER A 324 -0.46 0.95 11.21
N MET A 325 0.26 1.91 11.81
CA MET A 325 0.43 2.01 13.26
C MET A 325 -0.88 2.30 13.99
N ALA A 326 -1.72 3.21 13.46
CA ALA A 326 -3.05 3.49 14.01
C ALA A 326 -3.97 2.25 13.89
N SER A 327 -3.92 1.57 12.74
CA SER A 327 -4.63 0.32 12.48
C SER A 327 -4.22 -0.77 13.46
N LEU A 328 -2.92 -0.95 13.72
CA LEU A 328 -2.44 -1.93 14.70
C LEU A 328 -3.02 -1.64 16.09
N GLY A 329 -3.04 -0.37 16.50
CA GLY A 329 -3.72 0.06 17.72
C GLY A 329 -5.19 -0.37 17.78
N ASP A 330 -5.94 -0.22 16.68
CA ASP A 330 -7.32 -0.68 16.58
C ASP A 330 -7.45 -2.20 16.75
N TYR A 331 -6.63 -3.02 16.09
CA TYR A 331 -6.70 -4.48 16.21
C TYR A 331 -6.26 -5.02 17.58
N LEU A 332 -5.23 -4.43 18.19
CA LEU A 332 -4.72 -4.85 19.50
C LEU A 332 -5.70 -4.49 20.65
N PHE A 333 -6.28 -3.28 20.64
CA PHE A 333 -7.17 -2.82 21.72
C PHE A 333 -8.65 -3.13 21.48
N GLY A 334 -9.10 -3.27 20.23
CA GLY A 334 -10.50 -3.50 19.86
C GLY A 334 -11.05 -4.90 20.22
N GLY A 335 -10.22 -5.78 20.78
CA GLY A 335 -10.60 -7.16 21.13
C GLY A 335 -10.84 -8.08 19.93
N ILE A 336 -10.54 -7.63 18.71
CA ILE A 336 -10.72 -8.41 17.47
C ILE A 336 -9.82 -9.65 17.51
N MET A 337 -8.53 -9.48 17.80
CA MET A 337 -7.53 -10.57 17.91
C MET A 337 -7.79 -11.51 19.11
N HIS A 338 -8.64 -11.13 20.06
CA HIS A 338 -9.10 -11.99 21.15
C HIS A 338 -10.33 -12.83 20.73
N ARG A 339 -11.30 -12.21 20.05
CA ARG A 339 -12.52 -12.87 19.56
C ARG A 339 -12.26 -13.83 18.40
N PHE A 340 -11.29 -13.51 17.55
CA PHE A 340 -10.89 -14.30 16.38
C PHE A 340 -9.45 -14.80 16.55
N PRO A 341 -9.23 -15.85 17.36
CA PRO A 341 -7.89 -16.21 17.82
C PRO A 341 -6.94 -16.70 16.71
N LYS A 342 -7.47 -17.13 15.55
CA LYS A 342 -6.69 -17.56 14.38
C LYS A 342 -6.57 -16.49 13.29
N LEU A 343 -7.18 -15.32 13.48
CA LEU A 343 -7.11 -14.25 12.48
C LEU A 343 -5.65 -13.82 12.28
N LYS A 344 -5.23 -13.79 11.02
CA LYS A 344 -3.94 -13.25 10.58
C LYS A 344 -4.18 -11.92 9.88
N ILE A 345 -3.38 -10.91 10.20
CA ILE A 345 -3.38 -9.61 9.51
C ILE A 345 -1.98 -9.29 9.00
N ALA A 346 -1.88 -8.61 7.85
CA ALA A 346 -0.61 -8.20 7.27
C ALA A 346 -0.63 -6.71 6.91
N TYR A 347 0.47 -6.01 7.20
CA TYR A 347 0.70 -4.60 6.83
C TYR A 347 1.76 -4.52 5.73
N SER A 348 1.31 -4.25 4.51
CA SER A 348 2.10 -4.13 3.29
C SER A 348 2.54 -2.67 3.06
N GLU A 349 3.77 -2.45 2.55
CA GLU A 349 4.49 -1.17 2.42
C GLU A 349 4.78 -0.43 3.75
N GLY A 350 4.22 -0.90 4.88
CA GLY A 350 4.19 -0.19 6.16
C GLY A 350 5.52 -0.05 6.90
N GLN A 351 6.60 -0.70 6.44
CA GLN A 351 7.88 -0.83 7.15
C GLN A 351 7.73 -1.43 8.57
N ILE A 352 8.84 -1.67 9.29
CA ILE A 352 8.82 -2.52 10.50
C ILE A 352 9.52 -1.93 11.73
N GLY A 353 10.36 -0.91 11.57
CA GLY A 353 11.15 -0.29 12.64
C GLY A 353 10.35 0.52 13.66
N TRP A 354 9.06 0.77 13.39
CA TRP A 354 8.13 1.38 14.34
C TRP A 354 7.42 0.34 15.24
N LEU A 355 7.40 -0.94 14.85
CA LEU A 355 6.68 -2.00 15.55
C LEU A 355 7.13 -2.20 17.01
N PRO A 356 8.44 -2.26 17.34
CA PRO A 356 8.88 -2.50 18.73
C PRO A 356 8.38 -1.41 19.68
N TYR A 357 8.51 -0.14 19.26
CA TYR A 357 8.01 0.99 20.01
C TYR A 357 6.49 0.97 20.14
N ALA A 358 5.75 0.61 19.08
CA ALA A 358 4.30 0.53 19.15
C ALA A 358 3.83 -0.57 20.12
N LEU A 359 4.52 -1.71 20.18
CA LEU A 359 4.22 -2.81 21.10
C LEU A 359 4.55 -2.44 22.56
N GLU A 360 5.75 -1.92 22.83
CA GLU A 360 6.14 -1.38 24.15
C GLU A 360 5.13 -0.33 24.64
N ARG A 361 4.77 0.60 23.74
CA ARG A 361 3.82 1.66 24.01
C ARG A 361 2.42 1.11 24.30
N ALA A 362 1.96 0.10 23.56
CA ALA A 362 0.66 -0.51 23.76
C ALA A 362 0.56 -1.20 25.13
N ASP A 363 1.54 -2.03 25.51
CA ASP A 363 1.57 -2.69 26.82
C ASP A 363 1.64 -1.66 27.95
N THR A 364 2.45 -0.60 27.80
CA THR A 364 2.52 0.52 28.74
C THR A 364 1.19 1.28 28.85
N VAL A 365 0.46 1.47 27.74
CA VAL A 365 -0.91 2.05 27.80
C VAL A 365 -1.84 1.14 28.58
N TRP A 366 -1.81 -0.15 28.28
CA TRP A 366 -2.71 -1.16 28.81
C TRP A 366 -2.55 -1.40 30.31
N GLU A 367 -1.33 -1.34 30.85
CA GLU A 367 -1.12 -1.46 32.29
C GLU A 367 -1.47 -0.14 33.01
N GLU A 368 -0.80 0.95 32.66
CA GLU A 368 -0.84 2.21 33.43
C GLU A 368 -2.18 2.97 33.32
N HIS A 369 -2.92 2.82 32.22
CA HIS A 369 -4.14 3.62 31.97
C HIS A 369 -5.45 2.82 32.10
N ASN A 370 -5.41 1.52 32.40
CA ASN A 370 -6.62 0.69 32.51
C ASN A 370 -7.65 1.22 33.54
N ALA A 371 -7.19 1.90 34.60
CA ALA A 371 -8.06 2.47 35.62
C ALA A 371 -9.13 3.44 35.08
N TRP A 372 -8.87 4.12 33.96
CA TRP A 372 -9.80 5.07 33.33
C TRP A 372 -10.12 4.79 31.87
N GLN A 373 -9.29 4.01 31.16
CA GLN A 373 -9.57 3.55 29.80
C GLN A 373 -10.35 2.23 29.74
N HIS A 374 -10.26 1.42 30.81
CA HIS A 374 -10.89 0.10 30.92
C HIS A 374 -10.48 -0.88 29.80
N SER A 375 -9.27 -0.73 29.25
CA SER A 375 -8.72 -1.51 28.13
C SER A 375 -8.80 -3.02 28.36
N LYS A 376 -8.62 -3.47 29.62
CA LYS A 376 -8.69 -4.89 30.02
C LYS A 376 -10.09 -5.52 29.85
N ARG A 377 -11.13 -4.74 29.52
CA ARG A 377 -12.48 -5.23 29.17
C ARG A 377 -12.55 -5.86 27.78
N LEU A 378 -11.79 -5.35 26.81
CA LEU A 378 -11.79 -5.83 25.41
C LEU A 378 -10.49 -6.54 25.05
N CYS A 379 -9.39 -6.13 25.67
CA CYS A 379 -8.04 -6.68 25.51
C CYS A 379 -7.62 -7.30 26.85
N PRO A 380 -8.04 -8.55 27.19
CA PRO A 380 -7.86 -9.11 28.53
C PRO A 380 -6.41 -9.47 28.90
N GLU A 381 -5.54 -9.63 27.90
CA GLU A 381 -4.10 -9.91 28.04
C GLU A 381 -3.31 -8.69 27.53
N PRO A 382 -1.99 -8.56 27.80
CA PRO A 382 -1.18 -7.47 27.27
C PRO A 382 -1.26 -7.40 25.73
N PRO A 383 -1.46 -6.21 25.12
CA PRO A 383 -1.58 -6.02 23.68
C PRO A 383 -0.54 -6.77 22.84
N SER A 384 0.72 -6.78 23.23
CA SER A 384 1.80 -7.48 22.51
C SER A 384 1.54 -8.98 22.32
N THR A 385 0.80 -9.64 23.23
CA THR A 385 0.42 -11.06 23.10
C THR A 385 -0.54 -11.33 21.92
N TYR A 386 -1.18 -10.29 21.38
CA TYR A 386 -2.02 -10.38 20.19
C TYR A 386 -1.27 -10.23 18.87
N TYR A 387 -0.01 -9.78 18.93
CA TYR A 387 0.83 -9.53 17.75
C TYR A 387 1.59 -10.79 17.27
N TYR A 388 2.30 -11.49 18.17
CA TYR A 388 3.20 -12.59 17.78
C TYR A 388 2.47 -13.72 17.04
N ASP A 389 3.14 -14.25 16.02
CA ASP A 389 2.66 -15.28 15.06
C ASP A 389 1.33 -14.98 14.32
N ARG A 390 0.77 -13.76 14.43
CA ARG A 390 -0.53 -13.38 13.84
C ARG A 390 -0.57 -12.05 13.09
N VAL A 391 0.29 -11.11 13.44
CA VAL A 391 0.43 -9.81 12.76
C VAL A 391 1.74 -9.81 11.98
N PHE A 392 1.66 -9.59 10.67
CA PHE A 392 2.83 -9.61 9.79
C PHE A 392 3.14 -8.19 9.28
N GLY A 393 4.35 -7.70 9.53
CA GLY A 393 4.84 -6.43 8.97
C GLY A 393 5.67 -6.65 7.71
N CYS A 394 5.48 -5.83 6.69
CA CYS A 394 6.28 -5.88 5.47
C CYS A 394 7.26 -4.71 5.34
N PHE A 395 8.39 -4.94 4.67
CA PHE A 395 9.40 -3.90 4.45
C PHE A 395 10.29 -4.13 3.23
N THR A 396 10.57 -3.03 2.55
CA THR A 396 11.61 -2.86 1.54
C THR A 396 12.85 -2.24 2.18
N TRP A 397 12.76 -0.98 2.63
CA TRP A 397 13.91 -0.10 2.90
C TRP A 397 14.27 0.11 4.40
N ASP A 398 13.98 -0.86 5.26
CA ASP A 398 14.08 -0.71 6.72
C ASP A 398 15.26 -1.43 7.39
N ARG A 399 16.40 -0.75 7.49
CA ARG A 399 17.54 -1.23 8.30
C ARG A 399 17.36 -1.06 9.81
N HIS A 400 16.36 -0.32 10.27
CA HIS A 400 16.14 -0.10 11.70
C HIS A 400 15.40 -1.29 12.29
N GLY A 401 14.27 -1.69 11.71
CA GLY A 401 13.53 -2.87 12.18
C GLY A 401 14.34 -4.17 12.09
N VAL A 402 15.23 -4.30 11.10
CA VAL A 402 16.10 -5.48 10.96
C VAL A 402 17.30 -5.46 11.92
N ARG A 403 17.58 -4.33 12.57
CA ARG A 403 18.51 -4.28 13.71
C ARG A 403 17.85 -4.62 15.04
N SER A 404 16.52 -4.64 15.09
CA SER A 404 15.70 -4.96 16.26
C SER A 404 14.82 -6.21 16.03
N LEU A 405 15.29 -7.19 15.24
CA LEU A 405 14.54 -8.41 14.91
C LEU A 405 14.05 -9.18 16.15
N ASP A 406 14.83 -9.13 17.23
CA ASP A 406 14.53 -9.74 18.52
C ASP A 406 13.39 -9.05 19.27
N GLU A 407 13.18 -7.75 19.03
CA GLU A 407 12.03 -6.99 19.57
C GLU A 407 10.82 -7.05 18.62
N VAL A 408 11.04 -6.90 17.31
CA VAL A 408 10.00 -6.97 16.25
C VAL A 408 9.40 -8.38 16.16
N GLY A 409 10.17 -9.42 16.44
CA GLY A 409 9.80 -10.82 16.22
C GLY A 409 10.19 -11.29 14.81
N GLU A 410 11.21 -12.15 14.73
CA GLU A 410 11.72 -12.69 13.47
C GLU A 410 10.75 -13.59 12.69
N ASN A 411 9.66 -14.05 13.31
CA ASN A 411 8.56 -14.78 12.66
C ASN A 411 7.47 -13.85 12.09
N ASN A 412 7.47 -12.58 12.47
CA ASN A 412 6.39 -11.62 12.24
C ASN A 412 6.68 -10.63 11.10
N ILE A 413 7.77 -10.80 10.35
CA ILE A 413 8.11 -9.89 9.25
C ILE A 413 8.33 -10.60 7.92
N CYS A 414 7.91 -9.97 6.84
CA CYS A 414 8.10 -10.46 5.48
C CYS A 414 8.81 -9.39 4.65
N PHE A 415 9.54 -9.82 3.63
CA PHE A 415 10.15 -8.95 2.65
C PHE A 415 9.20 -8.65 1.47
N GLU A 416 9.36 -7.48 0.85
CA GLU A 416 8.62 -6.99 -0.32
C GLU A 416 9.58 -6.47 -1.39
N THR A 417 9.17 -6.58 -2.65
CA THR A 417 9.90 -6.02 -3.79
C THR A 417 9.20 -4.79 -4.36
N ASP A 418 7.91 -4.54 -4.06
CA ASP A 418 7.12 -3.39 -4.55
C ASP A 418 7.18 -3.24 -6.09
N TYR A 419 7.29 -4.36 -6.82
CA TYR A 419 7.33 -4.31 -8.28
C TYR A 419 5.92 -4.06 -8.85
N PRO A 420 5.66 -3.04 -9.69
CA PRO A 420 6.61 -2.23 -10.46
C PRO A 420 6.56 -0.73 -10.09
N HIS A 421 6.28 -0.39 -8.84
CA HIS A 421 6.26 0.98 -8.35
C HIS A 421 7.67 1.58 -8.22
N THR A 422 7.75 2.89 -7.99
CA THR A 422 9.03 3.61 -7.88
C THR A 422 9.87 3.18 -6.67
N ASP A 423 9.31 2.69 -5.57
CA ASP A 423 10.10 2.29 -4.40
C ASP A 423 10.72 0.89 -4.54
N THR A 424 10.33 0.15 -5.59
CA THR A 424 10.80 -1.21 -5.91
C THR A 424 12.30 -1.45 -5.76
N THR A 425 12.68 -2.62 -5.23
CA THR A 425 14.08 -3.06 -5.20
C THR A 425 14.53 -3.71 -6.52
N TRP A 426 13.60 -3.98 -7.44
CA TRP A 426 13.89 -4.50 -8.78
C TRP A 426 14.81 -3.54 -9.57
N PRO A 427 15.75 -4.03 -10.42
CA PRO A 427 16.12 -5.43 -10.65
C PRO A 427 17.18 -5.95 -9.65
N ASN A 428 17.60 -5.13 -8.69
CA ASN A 428 18.76 -5.39 -7.83
C ASN A 428 18.40 -6.07 -6.49
N THR A 429 17.18 -6.60 -6.36
CA THR A 429 16.58 -7.12 -5.12
C THR A 429 17.49 -8.09 -4.36
N LYS A 430 18.15 -9.05 -5.04
CA LYS A 430 19.11 -9.97 -4.38
C LYS A 430 20.25 -9.23 -3.68
N ALA A 431 20.98 -8.40 -4.42
CA ALA A 431 22.13 -7.64 -3.89
C ALA A 431 21.70 -6.63 -2.82
N TYR A 432 20.47 -6.13 -2.90
CA TYR A 432 19.86 -5.34 -1.86
C TYR A 432 19.64 -6.17 -0.58
N CYS A 433 18.98 -7.32 -0.67
CA CYS A 433 18.73 -8.23 0.47
C CYS A 433 20.02 -8.71 1.12
N GLU A 434 21.02 -9.16 0.34
CA GLU A 434 22.34 -9.59 0.83
C GLU A 434 23.03 -8.51 1.67
N LYS A 435 22.91 -7.23 1.27
CA LYS A 435 23.47 -6.08 1.99
C LYS A 435 22.64 -5.67 3.20
N MET A 436 21.31 -5.76 3.09
CA MET A 436 20.38 -5.36 4.14
C MET A 436 20.49 -6.36 5.31
N LEU A 437 20.50 -7.67 5.00
CA LEU A 437 20.59 -8.79 5.95
C LEU A 437 22.03 -9.08 6.44
N GLU A 438 22.99 -8.15 6.26
CA GLU A 438 24.36 -8.35 6.72
C GLU A 438 24.42 -8.53 8.25
N GLY A 439 24.75 -9.75 8.70
CA GLY A 439 24.92 -10.11 10.11
C GLY A 439 23.80 -10.97 10.72
N VAL A 440 22.64 -11.10 10.06
CA VAL A 440 21.57 -12.02 10.50
C VAL A 440 22.00 -13.49 10.32
N THR A 441 21.28 -14.44 10.92
CA THR A 441 21.51 -15.88 10.66
C THR A 441 20.90 -16.32 9.33
N GLU A 442 21.38 -17.44 8.77
CA GLU A 442 20.75 -18.07 7.59
C GLU A 442 19.28 -18.42 7.84
N GLU A 443 18.95 -18.88 9.07
CA GLU A 443 17.56 -19.14 9.49
C GLU A 443 16.70 -17.87 9.49
N GLN A 444 17.20 -16.77 10.05
CA GLN A 444 16.51 -15.47 10.05
C GLN A 444 16.33 -14.96 8.62
N ALA A 445 17.36 -15.04 7.78
CA ALA A 445 17.27 -14.65 6.37
C ALA A 445 16.19 -15.47 5.64
N TYR A 446 16.15 -16.80 5.84
CA TYR A 446 15.11 -17.67 5.29
C TYR A 446 13.71 -17.26 5.77
N LYS A 447 13.51 -17.05 7.08
CA LYS A 447 12.22 -16.60 7.64
C LYS A 447 11.75 -15.30 6.98
N ILE A 448 12.61 -14.29 6.98
CA ILE A 448 12.32 -12.92 6.52
C ILE A 448 11.97 -12.89 5.02
N VAL A 449 12.75 -13.55 4.16
CA VAL A 449 12.54 -13.45 2.70
C VAL A 449 11.64 -14.55 2.12
N ARG A 450 11.21 -15.53 2.93
CA ARG A 450 10.43 -16.70 2.44
C ARG A 450 9.55 -17.35 3.50
N GLY A 451 10.12 -17.83 4.60
CA GLY A 451 9.47 -18.75 5.54
C GLY A 451 8.24 -18.16 6.24
N ASN A 452 8.28 -16.87 6.57
CA ASN A 452 7.15 -16.18 7.18
C ASN A 452 6.02 -15.97 6.18
N ALA A 453 6.32 -15.70 4.91
CA ALA A 453 5.32 -15.64 3.83
C ALA A 453 4.65 -17.00 3.59
N ILE A 454 5.43 -18.10 3.59
CA ILE A 454 4.91 -19.48 3.52
C ILE A 454 3.94 -19.75 4.68
N THR A 455 4.32 -19.37 5.90
CA THR A 455 3.53 -19.60 7.12
C THR A 455 2.26 -18.74 7.15
N MET A 456 2.39 -17.45 6.84
CA MET A 456 1.28 -16.49 6.78
C MET A 456 0.22 -16.91 5.76
N LEU A 457 0.64 -17.41 4.60
CA LEU A 457 -0.24 -17.71 3.46
C LEU A 457 -0.50 -19.20 3.25
N GLU A 458 -0.07 -20.08 4.17
CA GLU A 458 -0.26 -21.54 4.11
C GLU A 458 0.18 -22.16 2.76
N LEU A 459 1.30 -21.68 2.23
CA LEU A 459 1.79 -22.12 0.92
C LEU A 459 2.37 -23.53 0.98
N ASP A 460 2.02 -24.39 0.02
CA ASP A 460 2.66 -25.70 -0.17
C ASP A 460 4.05 -25.51 -0.81
N ARG A 461 5.04 -25.16 0.02
CA ARG A 461 6.42 -24.84 -0.37
C ARG A 461 7.41 -25.28 0.70
N VAL A 462 8.64 -25.53 0.25
CA VAL A 462 9.85 -25.74 1.08
C VAL A 462 10.79 -24.55 0.89
#